data_AF-A0A1Y3AYK3-F1
#
_entry.id   AF-A0A1Y3AYK3-F1
#
_cell.length_a   1.000
_cell.length_b   1.000
_cell.length_c   1.000
_cell.angle_alpha   90.00
_cell.angle_beta   90.00
_cell.angle_gamma   90.00
#
_symmetry.space_group_name_H-M   'P 1'
#
loop_
_entity.id
_entity.type
_entity.pdbx_description
1 polymer ?
#
loop_
_entity_poly.entity_id
_entity_poly.type
_entity_poly.pdbx_seq_one_letter_code
_entity_poly.pdbx_strand_id
1 'polypeptide(L)'
;MFDNVLLTSVAATATNDYSVAFLGTNDGHLKKVVIEGQRHQVNVDQSRVSIKAYEFADIVIQQGHRINPDICSIRNDCAEATSDPLYWLSYKSGKCTTISNVNPAQIQRTTTRTLNLVIDNLPMTENGHYLCIFTMYGKSQTTNATRSPTGVFCPTPSTDTLPLIPTDTPIYNINPSIHLVCE
;
A
#
# COMPACT_ATOMS: atom_id res chain seq x y z
N MET A 1 10.24 8.50 -18.45
CA MET A 1 9.42 8.56 -19.68
C MET A 1 8.92 7.14 -19.90
N PHE A 2 7.66 6.93 -20.26
CA PHE A 2 7.11 5.57 -20.41
C PHE A 2 7.71 4.91 -21.66
N ASP A 3 8.83 4.23 -21.50
CA ASP A 3 9.49 3.58 -22.62
C ASP A 3 8.65 2.38 -23.06
N ASN A 4 8.23 2.38 -24.32
CA ASN A 4 7.50 1.30 -24.98
C ASN A 4 6.02 1.08 -24.60
N VAL A 5 5.33 2.10 -24.06
CA VAL A 5 3.88 2.06 -23.76
C VAL A 5 3.17 3.22 -24.48
N LEU A 6 2.07 2.93 -25.21
CA LEU A 6 1.27 3.95 -25.87
C LEU A 6 0.19 4.47 -24.92
N LEU A 7 0.19 5.77 -24.68
CA LEU A 7 -0.89 6.44 -23.95
C LEU A 7 -2.11 6.58 -24.87
N THR A 8 -3.27 6.11 -24.43
CA THR A 8 -4.52 6.09 -25.20
C THR A 8 -5.55 7.11 -24.70
N SER A 9 -5.44 7.54 -23.44
CA SER A 9 -6.34 8.54 -22.86
C SER A 9 -5.67 9.33 -21.73
N VAL A 10 -6.19 10.53 -21.47
CA VAL A 10 -5.77 11.36 -20.33
C VAL A 10 -6.98 12.04 -19.71
N ALA A 11 -7.03 12.06 -18.38
CA ALA A 11 -7.89 12.93 -17.59
C ALA A 11 -7.04 13.62 -16.53
N ALA A 12 -7.26 14.91 -16.25
CA ALA A 12 -6.48 15.63 -15.26
C ALA A 12 -7.41 16.37 -14.29
N THR A 13 -6.99 16.44 -13.03
CA THR A 13 -7.63 17.22 -11.99
C THR A 13 -6.57 18.04 -11.27
N ALA A 14 -6.91 19.25 -10.84
CA ALA A 14 -6.02 20.12 -10.10
C ALA A 14 -6.62 20.45 -8.74
N THR A 15 -5.83 20.30 -7.69
CA THR A 15 -6.08 20.86 -6.36
C THR A 15 -5.23 22.13 -6.19
N ASN A 16 -5.39 22.81 -5.05
CA ASN A 16 -4.64 24.05 -4.77
C ASN A 16 -3.12 23.87 -4.83
N ASP A 17 -2.62 22.67 -4.51
CA ASP A 17 -1.19 22.41 -4.34
C ASP A 17 -0.61 21.49 -5.43
N TYR A 18 -1.43 20.71 -6.13
CA TYR A 18 -0.98 19.69 -7.07
C TYR A 18 -1.93 19.50 -8.25
N SER A 19 -1.38 19.17 -9.41
CA SER A 19 -2.17 18.62 -10.52
C SER A 19 -1.93 17.12 -10.60
N VAL A 20 -2.99 16.33 -10.76
CA VAL A 20 -2.92 14.88 -10.95
C VAL A 20 -3.49 14.56 -12.33
N ALA A 21 -2.77 13.76 -13.11
CA ALA A 21 -3.29 13.19 -14.35
C ALA A 21 -3.41 11.67 -14.24
N PHE A 22 -4.46 11.15 -14.86
CA PHE A 22 -4.74 9.74 -15.06
C PHE A 22 -4.49 9.44 -16.53
N LEU A 23 -3.55 8.55 -16.81
CA LEU A 23 -3.13 8.20 -18.16
C LEU A 23 -3.56 6.76 -18.45
N GLY A 24 -4.47 6.58 -19.39
CA GLY A 24 -4.82 5.26 -19.91
C GLY A 24 -3.78 4.81 -20.93
N THR A 25 -3.46 3.53 -20.94
CA THR A 25 -2.46 2.94 -21.85
C THR A 25 -3.11 1.90 -22.77
N ASN A 26 -2.42 1.53 -23.86
CA ASN A 26 -2.89 0.53 -24.82
C ASN A 26 -2.79 -0.91 -24.31
N ASP A 27 -2.02 -1.16 -23.26
CA ASP A 27 -1.91 -2.44 -22.57
C ASP A 27 -2.88 -2.58 -21.39
N GLY A 28 -3.84 -1.65 -21.25
CA GLY A 28 -4.92 -1.76 -20.26
C GLY A 28 -4.53 -1.31 -18.86
N HIS A 29 -3.54 -0.42 -18.73
CA HIS A 29 -3.18 0.20 -17.47
C HIS A 29 -3.76 1.61 -17.34
N LEU A 30 -4.01 2.01 -16.08
CA LEU A 30 -4.33 3.37 -15.68
C LEU A 30 -3.23 3.87 -14.75
N LYS A 31 -2.40 4.78 -15.26
CA LYS A 31 -1.28 5.36 -14.51
C LYS A 31 -1.72 6.65 -13.84
N LYS A 32 -1.45 6.81 -12.55
CA LYS A 32 -1.67 8.07 -11.81
C LYS A 32 -0.35 8.81 -11.70
N VAL A 33 -0.32 10.02 -12.25
CA VAL A 33 0.86 10.88 -12.23
C VAL A 33 0.54 12.18 -11.51
N VAL A 34 1.44 12.62 -10.64
CA VAL A 34 1.41 13.97 -10.06
C VAL A 34 2.30 14.88 -10.89
N ILE A 35 1.79 16.04 -11.23
CA ILE A 35 2.42 17.05 -12.07
C ILE A 35 2.81 18.21 -11.16
N GLU A 36 4.10 18.53 -11.17
CA GLU A 36 4.69 19.59 -10.35
C GLU A 36 5.39 20.62 -11.23
N GLY A 37 5.06 21.89 -11.03
CA GLY A 37 5.79 22.99 -11.66
C GLY A 37 6.89 23.52 -10.76
N GLN A 38 8.14 23.35 -11.16
CA GLN A 38 9.29 24.02 -10.53
C GLN A 38 9.60 25.31 -11.29
N ARG A 39 9.33 26.46 -10.67
CA ARG A 39 9.81 27.74 -11.22
C ARG A 39 11.32 27.82 -11.05
N HIS A 40 12.05 27.71 -12.15
CA HIS A 40 13.46 28.09 -12.19
C HIS A 40 13.53 29.56 -12.60
N GLN A 41 13.94 30.40 -11.66
CA GLN A 41 14.29 31.79 -11.97
C GLN A 41 15.72 31.78 -12.49
N VAL A 42 15.85 31.78 -13.81
CA VAL A 42 17.16 31.77 -14.46
C VAL A 42 17.72 33.19 -14.51
N ASN A 43 16.85 34.20 -14.68
CA ASN A 43 17.14 35.63 -14.57
C ASN A 43 15.87 36.44 -14.24
N VAL A 44 16.01 37.73 -13.91
CA VAL A 44 14.89 38.68 -13.63
C VAL A 44 13.87 38.75 -14.78
N ASP A 45 14.30 38.42 -16.01
CA ASP A 45 13.47 38.46 -17.22
C ASP A 45 13.17 37.06 -17.82
N GLN A 46 13.61 35.98 -17.17
CA GLN A 46 13.37 34.61 -17.62
C GLN A 46 13.00 33.69 -16.45
N SER A 47 11.70 33.59 -16.21
CA SER A 47 11.11 32.52 -15.40
C SER A 47 10.82 31.33 -16.32
N ARG A 48 11.64 30.28 -16.25
CA ARG A 48 11.33 29.01 -16.92
C ARG A 48 10.61 28.12 -15.91
N VAL A 49 9.39 27.72 -16.21
CA VAL A 49 8.68 26.72 -15.41
C VAL A 49 9.08 25.35 -15.94
N SER A 50 9.83 24.60 -15.15
CA SER A 50 10.13 23.20 -15.41
C SER A 50 9.00 22.36 -14.84
N ILE A 51 8.16 21.80 -15.71
CA ILE A 51 7.13 20.85 -15.31
C ILE A 51 7.76 19.46 -15.21
N LYS A 52 7.62 18.82 -14.06
CA LYS A 52 7.97 17.41 -13.85
C LYS A 52 6.70 16.63 -13.56
N ALA A 53 6.64 15.39 -14.04
CA ALA A 53 5.57 14.47 -13.72
C ALA A 53 6.19 13.23 -13.05
N TYR A 54 5.59 12.80 -11.94
CA TYR A 54 6.01 11.62 -11.21
C TYR A 54 4.85 10.62 -11.19
N GLU A 55 5.08 9.40 -11.68
CA GLU A 55 4.14 8.29 -11.48
C GLU A 55 4.17 7.90 -10.01
N PHE A 56 2.99 7.81 -9.40
CA PHE A 56 2.87 7.34 -8.01
C PHE A 56 1.94 6.13 -7.87
N ALA A 57 1.22 5.74 -8.94
CA ALA A 57 0.48 4.48 -8.97
C ALA A 57 0.32 3.97 -10.41
N ASP A 58 0.33 2.64 -10.54
CA ASP A 58 0.02 1.91 -11.77
C ASP A 58 -1.06 0.87 -11.48
N ILE A 59 -2.18 0.95 -12.20
CA ILE A 59 -3.35 0.09 -11.97
C ILE A 59 -3.66 -0.68 -13.24
N VAL A 60 -3.63 -2.02 -13.16
CA VAL A 60 -4.10 -2.89 -14.24
C VAL A 60 -5.62 -2.90 -14.27
N ILE A 61 -6.22 -2.50 -15.39
CA ILE A 61 -7.67 -2.55 -15.59
C ILE A 61 -8.04 -3.97 -16.01
N GLN A 62 -8.43 -4.80 -15.03
CA GLN A 62 -8.95 -6.16 -15.28
C GLN A 62 -10.45 -6.22 -15.01
N GLN A 63 -11.20 -6.87 -15.89
CA GLN A 63 -12.65 -7.06 -15.73
C GLN A 63 -12.94 -7.80 -14.41
N GLY A 64 -13.78 -7.20 -13.56
CA GLY A 64 -14.15 -7.76 -12.24
C GLY A 64 -13.24 -7.38 -11.07
N HIS A 65 -12.10 -6.71 -11.30
CA HIS A 65 -11.27 -6.16 -10.21
C HIS A 65 -11.76 -4.76 -9.80
N ARG A 66 -11.92 -4.53 -8.49
CA ARG A 66 -12.23 -3.19 -7.98
C ARG A 66 -11.00 -2.30 -8.16
N ILE A 67 -11.18 -1.16 -8.82
CA ILE A 67 -10.17 -0.09 -8.91
C ILE A 67 -10.12 0.65 -7.56
N ASN A 68 -9.68 -0.03 -6.49
CA ASN A 68 -9.28 0.59 -5.21
C ASN A 68 -8.64 -0.45 -4.26
N PRO A 69 -7.46 -1.00 -4.54
CA PRO A 69 -6.87 -2.00 -3.65
C PRO A 69 -6.33 -1.39 -2.33
N ASP A 70 -5.96 -0.10 -2.30
CA ASP A 70 -5.50 0.60 -1.11
C ASP A 70 -5.88 2.08 -1.20
N ILE A 71 -6.56 2.60 -0.17
CA ILE A 71 -7.14 3.95 -0.18
C ILE A 71 -6.01 5.00 -0.10
N CYS A 72 -5.64 5.58 -1.24
CA CYS A 72 -4.87 6.83 -1.30
C CYS A 72 -5.82 8.01 -1.48
N SER A 73 -5.85 8.93 -0.52
CA SER A 73 -6.66 10.17 -0.59
C SER A 73 -5.79 11.42 -0.39
N ILE A 74 -6.34 12.59 -0.69
CA ILE A 74 -5.69 13.86 -0.34
C ILE A 74 -5.64 14.04 1.17
N ARG A 75 -4.65 14.76 1.68
CA ARG A 75 -4.44 14.95 3.13
C ARG A 75 -5.68 15.43 3.86
N ASN A 76 -6.44 16.35 3.27
CA ASN A 76 -7.64 16.92 3.87
C ASN A 76 -8.82 15.93 3.98
N ASP A 77 -8.84 14.88 3.16
CA ASP A 77 -9.88 13.85 3.23
C ASP A 77 -9.56 12.81 4.33
N CYS A 78 -8.36 12.83 4.88
CA CYS A 78 -7.94 11.99 5.99
C CYS A 78 -8.14 12.77 7.31
N ALA A 79 -9.25 12.50 8.00
CA ALA A 79 -9.62 13.19 9.23
C ALA A 79 -8.53 13.11 10.32
N GLU A 80 -7.77 12.02 10.36
CA GLU A 80 -6.72 11.75 11.34
C GLU A 80 -5.34 12.27 10.91
N ALA A 81 -5.20 12.84 9.71
CA ALA A 81 -3.92 13.34 9.20
C ALA A 81 -3.34 14.49 10.05
N THR A 82 -4.15 15.17 10.84
CA THR A 82 -3.70 16.22 11.78
C THR A 82 -3.20 15.66 13.10
N SER A 83 -3.54 14.41 13.45
CA SER A 83 -3.24 13.81 14.75
C SER A 83 -1.85 13.16 14.83
N ASP A 84 -1.46 12.41 13.80
CA ASP A 84 -0.14 11.76 13.68
C ASP A 84 0.37 11.87 12.23
N PRO A 85 1.63 12.30 12.01
CA PRO A 85 2.26 12.30 10.69
C PRO A 85 2.26 10.93 9.97
N LEU A 86 2.10 9.82 10.69
CA LEU A 86 2.02 8.47 10.13
C LEU A 86 0.62 8.08 9.64
N TYR A 87 -0.46 8.78 10.06
CA TYR A 87 -1.81 8.51 9.53
C TYR A 87 -1.95 8.90 8.05
N TRP A 88 -1.14 9.86 7.59
CA TRP A 88 -1.10 10.25 6.19
C TRP A 88 0.35 10.34 5.71
N LEU A 89 0.78 9.34 4.94
CA LEU A 89 2.11 9.28 4.37
C LEU A 89 2.15 9.99 3.01
N SER A 90 2.98 11.02 2.91
CA SER A 90 3.21 11.73 1.64
C SER A 90 4.02 10.86 0.68
N TYR A 91 3.62 10.82 -0.59
CA TYR A 91 4.40 10.18 -1.65
C TYR A 91 5.83 10.75 -1.76
N LYS A 92 6.04 12.03 -1.41
CA LYS A 92 7.37 12.68 -1.42
C LYS A 92 8.30 12.19 -0.34
N SER A 93 7.75 11.64 0.74
CA SER A 93 8.56 11.18 1.87
C SER A 93 9.34 9.91 1.55
N GLY A 94 8.93 9.17 0.51
CA GLY A 94 9.44 7.82 0.23
C GLY A 94 9.13 6.81 1.33
N LYS A 95 8.24 7.16 2.27
CA LYS A 95 7.86 6.30 3.39
C LYS A 95 6.53 5.61 3.07
N CYS A 96 6.54 4.29 3.16
CA CYS A 96 5.34 3.46 3.10
C CYS A 96 5.30 2.56 4.35
N THR A 97 4.09 2.23 4.80
CA THR A 97 3.90 1.21 5.84
C THR A 97 4.38 -0.13 5.31
N THR A 98 5.42 -0.69 5.90
CA THR A 98 6.11 -1.88 5.34
C THR A 98 6.39 -2.89 6.44
N ILE A 99 6.05 -4.15 6.19
CA ILE A 99 6.47 -5.25 7.07
C ILE A 99 7.96 -5.50 6.85
N SER A 100 8.79 -5.03 7.78
CA SER A 100 10.25 -5.12 7.68
C SER A 100 10.80 -6.44 8.21
N ASN A 101 10.08 -7.11 9.12
CA ASN A 101 10.46 -8.43 9.62
C ASN A 101 9.26 -9.25 10.13
N VAL A 102 9.38 -10.58 10.07
CA VAL A 102 8.40 -11.54 10.60
C VAL A 102 9.13 -12.59 11.45
N ASN A 103 8.75 -12.74 12.72
CA ASN A 103 9.38 -13.68 13.64
C ASN A 103 8.34 -14.50 14.46
N PRO A 104 8.37 -15.84 14.44
CA PRO A 104 9.23 -16.68 13.63
C PRO A 104 8.88 -16.58 12.15
N ALA A 105 9.89 -16.64 11.28
CA ALA A 105 9.68 -16.61 9.82
C ALA A 105 9.07 -17.92 9.29
N GLN A 106 9.16 -19.01 10.06
CA GLN A 106 8.66 -20.33 9.70
C GLN A 106 8.02 -21.01 10.91
N ILE A 107 6.92 -21.71 10.68
CA ILE A 107 6.17 -22.46 11.68
C ILE A 107 5.75 -23.82 11.11
N GLN A 108 5.57 -24.81 11.97
CA GLN A 108 4.99 -26.08 11.58
C GLN A 108 3.48 -25.93 11.35
N ARG A 109 2.96 -26.54 10.29
CA ARG A 109 1.54 -26.47 9.92
C ARG A 109 0.58 -26.88 11.05
N THR A 110 0.97 -27.84 11.88
CA THR A 110 0.13 -28.38 12.97
C THR A 110 0.19 -27.54 14.24
N THR A 111 0.88 -26.40 14.22
CA THR A 111 1.13 -25.61 15.41
C THR A 111 0.55 -24.22 15.24
N THR A 112 -0.34 -23.82 16.15
CA THR A 112 -0.74 -22.43 16.29
C THR A 112 0.38 -21.65 16.99
N ARG A 113 0.72 -20.48 16.45
CA ARG A 113 1.77 -19.63 17.01
C ARG A 113 1.44 -18.17 16.81
N THR A 114 1.91 -17.32 17.71
CA THR A 114 1.84 -15.88 17.53
C THR A 114 3.10 -15.39 16.83
N LEU A 115 2.92 -14.74 15.68
CA LEU A 115 3.98 -14.09 14.92
C LEU A 115 4.18 -12.67 15.42
N ASN A 116 5.42 -12.24 15.59
CA ASN A 116 5.81 -10.85 15.80
C ASN A 116 6.19 -10.23 14.45
N LEU A 117 5.39 -9.28 13.99
CA LEU A 117 5.64 -8.53 12.77
C LEU A 117 6.21 -7.17 13.17
N VAL A 118 7.40 -6.86 12.67
CA VAL A 118 7.98 -5.51 12.73
C VAL A 118 7.48 -4.76 11.51
N ILE A 119 6.87 -3.59 11.74
CA ILE A 119 6.24 -2.80 10.70
C ILE A 119 6.71 -1.35 10.81
N ASP A 120 7.39 -0.90 9.77
CA ASP A 120 7.89 0.47 9.67
C ASP A 120 6.73 1.41 9.31
N ASN A 121 6.73 2.62 9.87
CA ASN A 121 5.72 3.65 9.63
C ASN A 121 4.27 3.23 9.97
N LEU A 122 4.08 2.25 10.87
CA LEU A 122 2.75 1.82 11.29
C LEU A 122 2.09 2.89 12.19
N PRO A 123 1.01 3.56 11.76
CA PRO A 123 0.39 4.64 12.53
C PRO A 123 -0.07 4.13 13.90
N MET A 124 -0.02 4.97 14.94
CA MET A 124 -0.73 4.61 16.17
C MET A 124 -2.24 4.69 15.89
N THR A 125 -3.09 3.99 16.64
CA THR A 125 -4.55 4.14 16.48
C THR A 125 -5.18 4.38 17.84
N GLU A 126 -5.99 5.44 17.96
CA GLU A 126 -6.72 5.75 19.20
C GLU A 126 -8.00 4.92 19.30
N ASN A 127 -8.73 4.77 18.20
CA ASN A 127 -10.01 4.04 18.14
C ASN A 127 -10.02 2.87 17.13
N GLY A 128 -8.87 2.58 16.52
CA GLY A 128 -8.73 1.53 15.50
C GLY A 128 -8.03 0.29 16.02
N HIS A 129 -8.35 -0.85 15.45
CA HIS A 129 -7.65 -2.12 15.70
C HIS A 129 -7.10 -2.70 14.41
N TYR A 130 -6.03 -3.49 14.55
CA TYR A 130 -5.37 -4.14 13.43
C TYR A 130 -5.85 -5.57 13.29
N LEU A 131 -5.98 -6.03 12.06
CA LEU A 131 -6.28 -7.41 11.70
C LEU A 131 -5.11 -7.98 10.90
N CYS A 132 -4.77 -9.24 11.16
CA CYS A 132 -3.79 -10.00 10.39
C CYS A 132 -4.53 -10.88 9.39
N ILE A 133 -4.21 -10.72 8.12
CA ILE A 133 -4.81 -11.47 7.02
C ILE A 133 -3.79 -12.47 6.49
N PHE A 134 -4.12 -13.75 6.58
CA PHE A 134 -3.31 -14.86 6.11
C PHE A 134 -3.94 -15.42 4.84
N THR A 135 -3.29 -15.19 3.70
CA THR A 135 -3.79 -15.68 2.40
C THR A 135 -3.07 -16.96 1.99
N MET A 136 -3.84 -18.01 1.73
CA MET A 136 -3.34 -19.33 1.37
C MET A 136 -4.30 -20.01 0.39
N TYR A 137 -3.81 -20.56 -0.73
CA TYR A 137 -4.64 -21.19 -1.78
C TYR A 137 -5.84 -20.34 -2.23
N GLY A 138 -5.66 -19.02 -2.34
CA GLY A 138 -6.72 -18.09 -2.73
C GLY A 138 -7.81 -17.88 -1.68
N LYS A 139 -7.64 -18.41 -0.46
CA LYS A 139 -8.53 -18.15 0.68
C LYS A 139 -7.78 -17.33 1.72
N SER A 140 -8.44 -16.31 2.26
CA SER A 140 -7.90 -15.46 3.32
C SER A 140 -8.56 -15.81 4.64
N GLN A 141 -7.75 -15.92 5.69
CA GLN A 141 -8.20 -16.06 7.07
C GLN A 141 -7.72 -14.88 7.88
N THR A 142 -8.59 -14.36 8.72
CA THR A 142 -8.33 -13.13 9.47
C THR A 142 -8.31 -13.42 10.96
N THR A 143 -7.33 -12.85 11.66
CA THR A 143 -7.26 -12.88 13.12
C THR A 143 -7.03 -11.47 13.66
N ASN A 144 -7.45 -11.24 14.91
CA ASN A 144 -7.18 -9.97 15.58
C ASN A 144 -5.69 -9.84 15.86
N ALA A 145 -5.12 -8.66 15.57
CA ALA A 145 -3.75 -8.33 15.88
C ALA A 145 -3.67 -7.58 17.20
N THR A 146 -2.63 -7.84 17.99
CA THR A 146 -2.32 -7.06 19.18
C THR A 146 -1.21 -6.08 18.86
N ARG A 147 -1.40 -4.80 19.18
CA ARG A 147 -0.35 -3.80 18.93
C ARG A 147 0.93 -4.10 19.71
N SER A 148 2.08 -3.93 19.07
CA SER A 148 3.39 -3.96 19.72
C SER A 148 4.11 -2.61 19.53
N PRO A 149 5.20 -2.34 20.27
CA PRO A 149 5.96 -1.09 20.13
C PRO A 149 6.55 -0.86 18.73
N THR A 150 6.85 -1.94 17.99
CA THR A 150 7.51 -1.88 16.68
C THR A 150 6.64 -2.47 15.55
N GLY A 151 5.36 -2.76 15.80
CA GLY A 151 4.48 -3.38 14.81
C GLY A 151 3.28 -4.05 15.47
N VAL A 152 3.06 -5.35 15.19
CA VAL A 152 1.93 -6.12 15.76
C VAL A 152 2.30 -7.57 16.08
N PHE A 153 1.55 -8.16 17.00
CA PHE A 153 1.51 -9.60 17.23
C PHE A 153 0.29 -10.20 16.53
N CYS A 154 0.54 -11.16 15.63
CA CYS A 154 -0.47 -11.84 14.84
C CYS A 154 -0.60 -13.31 15.27
N PRO A 155 -1.66 -13.71 15.96
CA PRO A 155 -1.96 -15.13 16.18
C PRO A 155 -2.30 -15.79 14.83
N THR A 156 -1.67 -16.92 14.53
CA THR A 156 -1.98 -17.68 13.32
C THR A 156 -3.41 -18.26 13.40
N PRO A 157 -4.14 -18.40 12.27
CA PRO A 157 -5.43 -19.08 12.23
C PRO A 157 -5.36 -20.53 12.71
N SER A 158 -6.53 -21.13 12.98
CA SER A 158 -6.60 -22.56 13.36
C SER A 158 -5.97 -23.45 12.29
N THR A 159 -5.33 -24.54 12.72
CA THR A 159 -4.63 -25.48 11.85
C THR A 159 -5.59 -26.38 11.07
N ASP A 160 -6.81 -26.56 11.57
CA ASP A 160 -7.88 -27.37 10.95
C ASP A 160 -8.31 -26.82 9.59
N THR A 161 -8.15 -25.51 9.39
CA THR A 161 -8.50 -24.82 8.14
C THR A 161 -7.32 -24.72 7.17
N LEU A 162 -6.14 -25.25 7.54
CA LEU A 162 -4.97 -25.27 6.68
C LEU A 162 -4.96 -26.56 5.83
N PRO A 163 -4.85 -26.48 4.49
CA PRO A 163 -4.81 -27.66 3.63
C PRO A 163 -3.49 -28.42 3.79
N LEU A 164 -3.51 -29.70 3.41
CA LEU A 164 -2.37 -30.60 3.50
C LEU A 164 -1.21 -30.10 2.64
N ILE A 165 -0.01 -30.04 3.21
CA ILE A 165 1.23 -29.77 2.46
C ILE A 165 1.50 -31.01 1.59
N PRO A 166 1.57 -30.88 0.25
CA PRO A 166 1.93 -31.98 -0.63
C PRO A 166 3.32 -32.53 -0.28
N THR A 167 3.51 -33.84 -0.37
CA THR A 167 4.79 -34.51 -0.07
C THR A 167 5.95 -34.08 -0.98
N ASP A 168 5.66 -33.45 -2.12
CA ASP A 168 6.65 -32.99 -3.10
C ASP A 168 7.22 -31.59 -2.79
N THR A 169 6.58 -30.82 -1.90
CA THR A 169 7.03 -29.49 -1.49
C THR A 169 6.90 -29.31 0.03
N PRO A 170 7.94 -29.62 0.83
CA PRO A 170 7.85 -29.64 2.29
C PRO A 170 7.70 -28.24 2.92
N ILE A 171 7.91 -27.17 2.15
CA ILE A 171 7.83 -25.78 2.60
C ILE A 171 6.77 -25.05 1.77
N TYR A 172 5.93 -24.27 2.45
CA TYR A 172 4.92 -23.43 1.81
C TYR A 172 5.04 -21.99 2.30
N ASN A 173 4.99 -21.03 1.37
CA ASN A 173 5.12 -19.61 1.66
C ASN A 173 3.75 -18.98 1.90
N ILE A 174 3.56 -18.38 3.06
CA ILE A 174 2.38 -17.59 3.40
C ILE A 174 2.84 -16.15 3.55
N ASN A 175 2.20 -15.24 2.82
CA ASN A 175 2.46 -13.80 2.93
C ASN A 175 1.40 -13.20 3.85
N PRO A 176 1.73 -12.87 5.11
CA PRO A 176 0.80 -12.14 5.97
C PRO A 176 0.64 -10.70 5.46
N SER A 177 -0.58 -10.18 5.53
CA SER A 177 -0.89 -8.78 5.29
C SER A 177 -1.59 -8.20 6.51
N ILE A 178 -1.49 -6.89 6.69
CA ILE A 178 -2.14 -6.18 7.80
C ILE A 178 -3.24 -5.28 7.26
N HIS A 179 -4.37 -5.25 7.96
CA HIS A 179 -5.47 -4.35 7.66
C HIS A 179 -5.80 -3.53 8.91
N LEU A 180 -5.99 -2.23 8.74
CA LEU A 180 -6.47 -1.37 9.82
C LEU A 180 -7.99 -1.24 9.73
N VAL A 181 -8.68 -1.44 10.85
CA VAL A 181 -10.12 -1.26 10.97
C VAL A 181 -10.38 -0.09 11.93
N CYS A 182 -11.07 0.93 11.43
CA CYS A 182 -11.58 2.03 12.25
C CYS A 182 -13.07 1.78 12.54
N GLU A 183 -13.49 1.97 13.80
CA GLU A 183 -14.90 1.91 14.23
C GLU A 183 -15.60 3.27 14.13
#